data_AF-A0A7Z9PY71-F1
#
_entry.id   AF-A0A7Z9PY71-F1
#
_cell.length_a   1.000
_cell.length_b   1.000
_cell.length_c   1.000
_cell.angle_alpha   90.00
_cell.angle_beta   90.00
_cell.angle_gamma   90.00
#
_symmetry.space_group_name_H-M   'P 1'
#
loop_
_entity.id
_entity.type
_entity.pdbx_description
1 polymer ?
#
loop_
_entity_poly.entity_id
_entity_poly.type
_entity_poly.pdbx_seq_one_letter_code
_entity_poly.pdbx_strand_id
1 'polypeptide(L)'
;MSLFKRKQPYIADIALLLEGTYPFIRGGVSSWVHQMISGLPEYRFALVFLGGDPSHYGKQQYTLPDNVTHLECHYLMDTQVREKPRPRDGNKRAFQSQRRLHESFKANEAVPEEVLTQVFRDLGETGGITRKDFLYSRE
;
A
#
# COMPACT_ATOMS: atom_id res chain seq x y z
N MET A 1 0.61 25.98 9.55
CA MET A 1 1.89 25.25 9.74
C MET A 1 1.78 23.91 9.04
N SER A 2 2.40 23.78 7.87
CA SER A 2 2.35 22.57 7.03
C SER A 2 3.07 21.41 7.72
N LEU A 3 2.34 20.33 8.03
CA LEU A 3 2.88 19.11 8.66
C LEU A 3 3.61 18.16 7.70
N PHE A 4 3.74 18.52 6.42
CA PHE A 4 4.47 17.72 5.44
C PHE A 4 5.80 18.39 5.11
N LYS A 5 6.79 18.22 5.99
CA LYS A 5 8.19 18.28 5.55
C LYS A 5 8.33 17.18 4.51
N ARG A 6 8.28 17.53 3.23
CA ARG A 6 8.64 16.62 2.12
C ARG A 6 10.05 16.09 2.44
N LYS A 7 10.15 14.84 2.95
CA LYS A 7 11.39 14.07 2.82
C LYS A 7 11.78 14.16 1.35
N GLN A 8 13.07 14.35 1.05
CA GLN A 8 13.52 14.33 -0.34
C GLN A 8 12.92 13.11 -1.05
N PRO A 9 12.36 13.26 -2.26
CA PRO A 9 11.73 12.14 -2.95
C PRO A 9 12.79 11.08 -3.22
N TYR A 10 12.55 9.85 -2.76
CA TYR A 10 13.34 8.71 -3.18
C TYR A 10 13.06 8.48 -4.66
N ILE A 11 14.11 8.51 -5.49
CA ILE A 11 13.97 8.29 -6.93
C ILE A 11 14.42 6.86 -7.20
N ALA A 12 13.51 6.04 -7.74
CA ALA A 12 13.76 4.68 -8.15
C ALA A 12 13.30 4.48 -9.61
N ASP A 13 13.96 3.56 -10.31
CA ASP A 13 13.60 3.16 -11.67
C ASP A 13 12.60 1.99 -11.63
N ILE A 14 12.72 1.13 -10.60
CA ILE A 14 11.88 -0.05 -10.40
C ILE A 14 11.37 -0.08 -8.96
N ALA A 15 10.07 -0.30 -8.76
CA ALA A 15 9.47 -0.54 -7.45
C ALA A 15 9.02 -2.00 -7.34
N LEU A 16 9.44 -2.69 -6.26
CA LEU A 16 9.06 -4.06 -5.97
C LEU A 16 8.10 -4.10 -4.78
N LEU A 17 6.92 -4.69 -4.99
CA LEU A 17 5.97 -5.02 -3.94
C LEU A 17 6.22 -6.46 -3.48
N LEU A 18 6.60 -6.62 -2.21
CA LEU A 18 7.14 -7.86 -1.66
C LEU A 18 6.30 -8.29 -0.45
N GLU A 19 5.36 -9.20 -0.68
CA GLU A 19 4.53 -9.75 0.39
C GLU A 19 5.28 -10.84 1.16
N GLY A 20 5.43 -10.67 2.47
CA GLY A 20 5.90 -11.69 3.41
C GLY A 20 7.29 -12.29 3.13
N THR A 21 8.09 -11.69 2.25
CA THR A 21 9.34 -12.27 1.72
C THR A 21 10.56 -11.38 2.01
N TYR A 22 11.15 -10.78 0.98
CA TYR A 22 12.39 -10.00 1.09
C TYR A 22 12.11 -8.63 1.75
N PRO A 23 12.98 -8.11 2.62
CA PRO A 23 14.28 -8.65 3.04
C PRO A 23 14.25 -9.44 4.36
N PHE A 24 13.06 -9.80 4.88
CA PHE A 24 12.90 -10.34 6.24
C PHE A 24 12.85 -11.87 6.33
N ILE A 25 12.44 -12.56 5.28
CA ILE A 25 12.33 -14.03 5.27
C ILE A 25 13.39 -14.59 4.32
N ARG A 26 14.09 -15.64 4.75
CA ARG A 26 15.00 -16.41 3.88
C ARG A 26 14.20 -17.42 3.06
N GLY A 27 14.54 -17.57 1.79
CA GLY A 27 13.88 -18.52 0.90
C GLY A 27 14.22 -18.25 -0.56
N GLY A 28 13.72 -19.10 -1.46
CA GLY A 28 14.01 -19.00 -2.90
C GLY A 28 13.65 -17.64 -3.50
N VAL A 29 12.46 -17.11 -3.17
CA VAL A 29 12.00 -15.80 -3.65
C VAL A 29 12.92 -14.68 -3.15
N SER A 30 13.22 -14.63 -1.85
CA SER A 30 14.07 -13.58 -1.30
C SER A 30 15.51 -13.63 -1.81
N SER A 31 16.07 -14.83 -1.97
CA SER A 31 17.40 -15.00 -2.55
C SER A 31 17.44 -14.56 -4.01
N TRP A 32 16.42 -14.91 -4.80
CA TRP A 32 16.32 -14.48 -6.19
C TRP A 32 16.16 -12.96 -6.31
N VAL A 33 15.29 -12.35 -5.49
CA VAL A 33 15.12 -10.89 -5.44
C VAL A 33 16.44 -10.21 -5.10
N HIS A 34 17.16 -10.71 -4.09
CA HIS A 34 18.46 -10.16 -3.70
C HIS A 34 19.48 -10.24 -4.83
N GLN A 35 19.58 -11.40 -5.49
CA GLN A 35 20.47 -11.62 -6.64
C GLN A 35 20.11 -10.73 -7.83
N MET A 36 18.82 -10.58 -8.14
CA MET A 36 18.33 -9.74 -9.22
C MET A 36 18.72 -8.27 -8.99
N ILE A 37 18.44 -7.73 -7.80
CA ILE A 37 18.80 -6.35 -7.45
C ILE A 37 20.32 -6.16 -7.54
N SER A 38 21.08 -7.10 -7.00
CA SER A 38 22.55 -7.03 -6.98
C SER A 38 23.17 -7.17 -8.37
N GLY A 39 22.53 -7.94 -9.26
CA GLY A 39 22.96 -8.17 -10.63
C GLY A 39 22.57 -7.05 -11.61
N LEU A 40 21.79 -6.07 -11.15
CA LEU A 40 21.30 -4.94 -11.94
C LEU A 40 21.68 -3.59 -11.29
N PRO A 41 22.98 -3.33 -11.04
CA PRO A 41 23.44 -2.12 -10.34
C PRO A 41 23.11 -0.81 -11.08
N GLU A 42 22.84 -0.87 -12.39
CA GLU A 42 22.44 0.28 -13.21
C GLU A 42 21.01 0.77 -12.93
N TYR A 43 20.16 -0.06 -12.31
CA TYR A 43 18.80 0.31 -11.91
C TYR A 43 18.73 0.58 -10.42
N ARG A 44 17.95 1.59 -10.05
CA ARG A 44 17.63 1.90 -8.65
C ARG A 44 16.32 1.26 -8.27
N PHE A 45 16.32 0.58 -7.13
CA PHE A 45 15.15 -0.13 -6.62
C PHE A 45 14.53 0.60 -5.43
N ALA A 46 13.20 0.63 -5.40
CA ALA A 46 12.40 0.89 -4.21
C ALA A 46 11.69 -0.40 -3.81
N LEU A 47 11.69 -0.69 -2.51
CA LEU A 47 11.09 -1.91 -1.96
C LEU A 47 9.91 -1.52 -1.08
N VAL A 48 8.76 -2.15 -1.32
CA VAL A 48 7.59 -2.04 -0.45
C VAL A 48 7.33 -3.44 0.09
N PHE A 49 7.66 -3.64 1.35
CA PHE A 49 7.38 -4.87 2.07
C PHE A 49 5.96 -4.83 2.65
N LEU A 50 5.17 -5.86 2.37
CA LEU A 50 3.85 -6.07 2.97
C LEU A 50 3.89 -7.29 3.88
N GLY A 51 3.70 -7.08 5.18
CA GLY A 51 3.67 -8.14 6.18
C GLY A 51 2.30 -8.30 6.84
N GLY A 52 2.07 -9.45 7.48
CA GLY A 52 0.94 -9.67 8.36
C GLY A 52 1.11 -8.92 9.69
N ASP A 53 1.53 -9.64 10.73
CA ASP A 53 1.88 -9.07 12.04
C ASP A 53 3.39 -8.80 12.11
N PRO A 54 3.86 -7.63 12.59
CA PRO A 54 5.28 -7.32 12.73
C PRO A 54 6.05 -8.37 13.54
N SER A 55 5.44 -8.98 14.56
CA SER A 55 6.07 -9.98 15.43
C SER A 55 6.43 -11.28 14.69
N HIS A 56 5.82 -11.55 13.53
CA HIS A 56 6.17 -12.69 12.69
C HIS A 56 7.49 -12.49 11.94
N TYR A 57 8.00 -11.26 11.89
CA TYR A 57 9.21 -10.91 11.16
C TYR A 57 10.32 -10.56 12.14
N GLY A 58 11.44 -11.30 12.03
CA GLY A 58 12.64 -11.00 12.80
C GLY A 58 13.39 -9.80 12.24
N LYS A 59 14.68 -9.72 12.59
CA LYS A 59 15.59 -8.75 11.96
C LYS A 59 15.70 -9.02 10.46
N GLN A 60 15.99 -7.97 9.70
CA GLN A 60 16.31 -8.06 8.29
C GLN A 60 17.40 -9.12 8.04
N GLN A 61 17.17 -10.02 7.08
CA GLN A 61 18.02 -11.19 6.82
C GLN A 61 19.06 -10.97 5.73
N TYR A 62 18.91 -9.90 4.95
CA TYR A 62 19.79 -9.52 3.85
C TYR A 62 20.28 -8.09 4.05
N THR A 63 21.55 -7.81 3.82
CA THR A 63 22.01 -6.43 3.66
C THR A 63 21.50 -5.91 2.32
N LEU A 64 20.83 -4.75 2.30
CA LEU A 64 20.34 -4.20 1.03
C LEU A 64 21.52 -3.73 0.18
N PRO A 65 21.55 -4.05 -1.12
CA PRO A 65 22.53 -3.48 -2.05
C PRO A 65 22.42 -1.95 -2.14
N ASP A 66 23.51 -1.28 -2.53
CA ASP A 66 23.60 0.19 -2.60
C ASP A 66 22.60 0.82 -3.59
N ASN A 67 22.17 0.06 -4.60
CA ASN A 67 21.16 0.50 -5.56
C ASN A 67 19.71 0.36 -5.03
N VAL A 68 19.52 -0.03 -3.77
CA VAL A 68 18.22 0.08 -3.09
C VAL A 68 18.12 1.45 -2.42
N THR A 69 17.29 2.32 -3.00
CA THR A 69 17.12 3.71 -2.55
C THR A 69 16.06 3.87 -1.47
N HIS A 70 15.15 2.90 -1.36
CA HIS A 70 14.01 2.97 -0.46
C HIS A 70 13.57 1.57 0.01
N LEU A 71 13.23 1.45 1.28
CA LEU A 71 12.48 0.33 1.85
C LEU A 71 11.35 0.88 2.72
N GLU A 72 10.12 0.59 2.34
CA GLU A 72 8.91 0.85 3.12
C GLU A 72 8.35 -0.47 3.66
N CYS A 73 7.92 -0.49 4.91
CA CYS A 73 7.32 -1.68 5.53
C CYS A 73 5.91 -1.35 6.00
N HIS A 74 4.93 -2.08 5.48
CA HIS A 74 3.54 -2.00 5.92
C HIS A 74 3.10 -3.34 6.50
N TYR A 75 2.44 -3.30 7.65
CA TYR A 75 1.91 -4.47 8.32
C TYR A 75 0.39 -4.37 8.40
N LEU A 76 -0.30 -5.36 7.82
CA LEU A 76 -1.75 -5.33 7.67
C LEU A 76 -2.48 -5.54 9.01
N MET A 77 -1.84 -6.25 9.95
CA MET A 77 -2.40 -6.54 11.27
C MET A 77 -1.91 -5.56 12.35
N ASP A 78 -1.11 -4.56 11.99
CA ASP A 78 -0.66 -3.56 12.94
C ASP A 78 -1.81 -2.63 13.34
N THR A 79 -2.48 -3.01 14.43
CA THR A 79 -3.64 -2.29 14.98
C THR A 79 -3.26 -1.13 15.89
N GLN A 80 -2.02 -0.63 15.84
CA GLN A 80 -1.50 0.40 16.75
C GLN A 80 -2.30 1.72 16.77
N VAL A 81 -3.20 1.98 15.80
CA VAL A 81 -4.12 3.12 15.84
C VAL A 81 -5.57 2.64 15.96
N ARG A 82 -5.95 2.12 17.13
CA ARG A 82 -7.36 1.99 17.52
C ARG A 82 -7.88 3.35 17.98
N GLU A 83 -8.14 4.27 17.05
CA GLU A 83 -9.08 5.35 17.36
C GLU A 83 -10.42 4.71 17.71
N LYS A 84 -11.05 5.13 18.81
CA LYS A 84 -12.39 4.64 19.16
C LYS A 84 -13.36 5.07 18.05
N PRO A 85 -14.07 4.12 17.39
CA PRO A 85 -15.02 4.46 16.34
C PRO A 85 -16.02 5.48 16.86
N ARG A 86 -16.28 6.53 16.08
CA ARG A 86 -17.38 7.47 16.33
C ARG A 86 -18.33 7.44 15.15
N PRO A 87 -19.65 7.46 15.37
CA PRO A 87 -20.62 7.54 14.28
C PRO A 87 -20.30 8.73 13.39
N ARG A 88 -20.18 8.48 12.09
CA ARG A 88 -20.03 9.51 11.08
C ARG A 88 -20.74 9.10 9.81
N ASP A 89 -21.23 10.10 9.08
CA ASP A 89 -21.89 9.88 7.81
C ASP A 89 -20.84 9.95 6.70
N GLY A 90 -20.87 8.96 5.81
CA GLY A 90 -19.95 8.90 4.67
C GLY A 90 -20.34 9.89 3.57
N ASN A 91 -19.40 10.18 2.67
CA ASN A 91 -19.69 10.95 1.46
C ASN A 91 -20.53 10.11 0.48
N LYS A 92 -21.85 10.29 0.50
CA LYS A 92 -22.80 9.53 -0.33
C LYS A 92 -22.42 9.45 -1.79
N ARG A 93 -21.91 10.54 -2.38
CA ARG A 93 -21.51 10.55 -3.80
C ARG A 93 -20.30 9.66 -4.05
N ALA A 94 -19.29 9.71 -3.18
CA ALA A 94 -18.10 8.87 -3.31
C ALA A 94 -18.44 7.39 -3.09
N PHE A 95 -19.32 7.08 -2.12
CA PHE A 95 -19.81 5.72 -1.87
C PHE A 95 -20.66 5.15 -3.01
N GLN A 96 -21.38 5.99 -3.78
CA GLN A 96 -22.09 5.52 -4.98
C GLN A 96 -21.15 4.92 -6.03
N SER A 97 -19.99 5.53 -6.25
CA SER A 97 -18.97 5.00 -7.17
C SER A 97 -18.43 3.65 -6.68
N GLN A 98 -18.17 3.52 -5.37
CA GLN A 98 -17.76 2.25 -4.75
C GLN A 98 -18.82 1.17 -4.90
N ARG A 99 -20.09 1.52 -4.67
CA ARG A 99 -21.21 0.57 -4.81
C ARG A 99 -21.32 0.07 -6.25
N ARG A 100 -21.23 0.98 -7.24
CA ARG A 100 -21.24 0.57 -8.66
C ARG A 100 -20.07 -0.36 -8.99
N LEU A 101 -18.87 -0.07 -8.50
CA LEU A 101 -17.72 -0.96 -8.64
C LEU A 101 -17.99 -2.35 -8.06
N HIS A 102 -18.49 -2.41 -6.82
CA HIS A 102 -18.81 -3.68 -6.15
C HIS A 102 -19.89 -4.47 -6.88
N GLU A 103 -20.95 -3.82 -7.38
CA GLU A 103 -22.00 -4.49 -8.14
C GLU A 103 -21.47 -5.06 -9.46
N SER A 104 -20.61 -4.33 -10.18
CA SER A 104 -19.94 -4.87 -11.38
C SER A 104 -19.11 -6.11 -11.05
N PHE A 105 -18.35 -6.10 -9.95
CA PHE A 105 -17.58 -7.28 -9.52
C PHE A 105 -18.47 -8.46 -9.13
N LYS A 106 -19.57 -8.21 -8.41
CA LYS A 106 -20.54 -9.28 -8.05
C LYS A 106 -21.23 -9.88 -9.27
N ALA A 107 -21.53 -9.04 -10.26
CA ALA A 107 -22.12 -9.48 -11.53
C ALA A 107 -21.11 -10.13 -12.48
N ASN A 108 -19.81 -10.12 -12.14
CA ASN A 108 -18.71 -10.53 -13.00
C ASN A 108 -18.71 -9.78 -14.36
N GLU A 109 -19.08 -8.50 -14.32
CA GLU A 109 -19.13 -7.60 -15.47
C GLU A 109 -17.87 -6.71 -15.51
N ALA A 110 -17.55 -6.21 -16.71
CA ALA A 110 -16.49 -5.23 -16.86
C ALA A 110 -16.87 -3.93 -16.12
N VAL A 111 -15.94 -3.41 -15.34
CA VAL A 111 -16.10 -2.12 -14.66
C VAL A 111 -15.90 -1.00 -15.68
N PRO A 112 -16.83 -0.04 -15.81
CA PRO A 112 -16.61 1.15 -16.64
C PRO A 112 -15.39 1.95 -16.17
N GLU A 113 -14.54 2.38 -17.10
CA GLU A 113 -13.28 3.07 -16.81
C GLU A 113 -13.48 4.34 -15.97
N GLU A 114 -14.59 5.05 -16.19
CA GLU A 114 -14.93 6.27 -15.45
C GLU A 114 -15.23 5.96 -13.98
N VAL A 115 -15.86 4.81 -13.70
CA VAL A 115 -16.16 4.36 -12.33
C VAL A 115 -14.86 4.00 -11.62
N LEU A 116 -14.00 3.23 -12.28
CA LEU A 116 -12.70 2.82 -11.75
C LEU A 116 -11.82 4.05 -11.42
N THR A 117 -11.72 4.99 -12.37
CA THR A 117 -10.96 6.24 -12.21
C THR A 117 -11.53 7.10 -11.08
N GLN A 118 -12.85 7.21 -10.97
CA GLN A 118 -13.50 7.97 -9.91
C GLN A 118 -13.25 7.34 -8.53
N VAL A 119 -13.34 6.01 -8.42
CA VAL A 119 -13.03 5.29 -7.18
C VAL A 119 -11.59 5.56 -6.72
N PHE A 120 -10.61 5.46 -7.62
CA PHE A 120 -9.21 5.73 -7.27
C PHE A 120 -8.97 7.18 -6.87
N ARG A 121 -9.65 8.13 -7.53
CA ARG A 121 -9.54 9.55 -7.18
C ARG A 121 -10.16 9.88 -5.82
N ASP A 122 -11.25 9.23 -5.47
CA ASP A 122 -11.96 9.51 -4.22
C ASP A 122 -11.27 8.86 -3.02
N LEU A 123 -10.48 7.80 -3.21
CA LEU A 123 -9.88 7.05 -2.12
C LEU A 123 -8.78 7.86 -1.40
N GLY A 124 -8.95 8.05 -0.09
CA GLY A 124 -7.98 8.77 0.76
C GLY A 124 -8.13 10.30 0.73
N GLU A 125 -8.96 10.84 -0.15
CA GLU A 125 -9.17 12.29 -0.31
C GLU A 125 -10.22 12.86 0.65
N THR A 126 -10.01 14.11 1.07
CA THR A 126 -10.94 14.81 1.98
C THR A 126 -12.33 15.06 1.38
N GLY A 127 -12.41 15.19 0.06
CA GLY A 127 -13.66 15.28 -0.71
C GLY A 127 -14.19 13.94 -1.21
N GLY A 128 -13.53 12.83 -0.88
CA GLY A 128 -13.88 11.47 -1.29
C GLY A 128 -14.17 10.58 -0.08
N ILE A 129 -13.49 9.43 0.02
CA ILE A 129 -13.57 8.50 1.14
C ILE A 129 -12.25 8.56 1.89
N THR A 130 -12.22 9.33 2.98
CA THR A 130 -11.03 9.39 3.84
C THR A 130 -10.78 8.04 4.52
N ARG A 131 -9.56 7.80 5.01
CA ARG A 131 -9.24 6.61 5.83
C ARG A 131 -10.23 6.43 6.99
N LYS A 132 -10.64 7.52 7.62
CA LYS A 132 -11.61 7.48 8.74
C LYS A 132 -13.02 7.17 8.26
N ASP A 133 -13.41 7.57 7.05
CA ASP A 133 -14.71 7.18 6.48
C ASP A 133 -14.68 5.69 6.16
N PHE A 134 -13.65 5.24 5.45
CA PHE A 134 -13.44 3.82 5.14
C PHE A 134 -13.55 2.91 6.37
N LEU A 135 -12.96 3.31 7.50
CA LEU A 135 -12.96 2.50 8.71
C LEU A 135 -14.24 2.61 9.55
N TYR A 136 -14.94 3.76 9.55
CA TYR A 136 -15.95 4.07 10.58
C TYR A 136 -17.26 4.69 10.07
N SER A 137 -17.37 5.08 8.80
CA SER A 137 -18.61 5.69 8.30
C SER A 137 -19.73 4.66 8.14
N ARG A 138 -20.96 5.12 8.37
CA ARG A 138 -22.16 4.39 7.95
C ARG A 138 -22.45 4.75 6.49
N GLU A 139 -22.78 3.73 5.70
CA GLU A 139 -23.32 3.87 4.34
C GLU A 139 -24.85 4.04 4.37
#